data_AF-A0A3U8IKV5-F1
#
_entry.id   AF-A0A3U8IKV5-F1
#
_cell.length_a   1.000
_cell.length_b   1.000
_cell.length_c   1.000
_cell.angle_alpha   90.00
_cell.angle_beta   90.00
_cell.angle_gamma   90.00
#
_symmetry.space_group_name_H-M   'P 1'
#
loop_
_entity.id
_entity.type
_entity.pdbx_description
1 polymer ?
#
loop_
_entity_poly.entity_id
_entity_poly.type
_entity_poly.pdbx_seq_one_letter_code
_entity_poly.pdbx_strand_id
1 'polypeptide(L)'
;MDNFSLLTTPWLPVRFKDGSTGKLAPVDLADENVVDIAATRADLQGAAWQFLLGLLQCSIAPKRYKNWEDIWFDGLHADVLHKALAPLEHAFQFGAETPSFMQDFEELPDNKITIASLLPETPGIQTTELNTDHFIKRGVMECFCPHCAALALFSMQLNAPSGGQGYRTGLRGGGPLTTLIELQEYQGERQTPLWRKLWLNVMPQDAADLPLPVVYDAAVFPWLAATRTSEPPAHTITTDEQVNKLQAYWGMPRRIRLDFATIRQGVCNICGNNSDELLIQMLVKNYGVNYDRWRHPLTPHRLQIKNSKGFEPVITQPGGLLWRDWLGLSQENPTEKNTEYPAQVIKVFNARELRNIKVGLWGFGADFKKMKIRCWYEHHFPLLMTEGLIPDLRKATQTATRLLSLLRSALKEAWFANAKGARGDFSFIDIDFWNLTQGRFLNLIHDLENGHKPDERLNKWQRELWLFTRCYFDDHVFTNPYESSDLERIMTARKKYFTTSAEKQSAKAAKAKKQEAAE
;
A
#
# COMPACT_ATOMS: atom_id res chain seq x y z
N MET A 1 -9.49 -25.51 -22.84
CA MET A 1 -9.42 -25.21 -21.42
C MET A 1 -10.83 -25.02 -20.92
N ASP A 2 -11.25 -25.87 -20.00
CA ASP A 2 -12.56 -25.76 -19.36
C ASP A 2 -12.52 -24.63 -18.32
N ASN A 3 -13.66 -23.96 -18.11
CA ASN A 3 -13.78 -22.98 -17.04
C ASN A 3 -13.62 -23.66 -15.68
N PHE A 4 -13.03 -22.96 -14.72
CA PHE A 4 -12.99 -23.39 -13.33
C PHE A 4 -13.46 -22.29 -12.37
N SER A 5 -13.96 -22.69 -11.21
CA SER A 5 -14.38 -21.78 -10.16
C SER A 5 -13.21 -21.37 -9.28
N LEU A 6 -13.05 -20.06 -9.10
CA LEU A 6 -12.10 -19.47 -8.16
C LEU A 6 -12.54 -19.62 -6.70
N LEU A 7 -13.74 -20.14 -6.41
CA LEU A 7 -14.19 -20.38 -5.03
C LEU A 7 -13.91 -21.81 -4.58
N THR A 8 -14.12 -22.80 -5.46
CA THR A 8 -14.06 -24.23 -5.13
C THR A 8 -12.80 -24.94 -5.62
N THR A 9 -12.09 -24.38 -6.61
CA THR A 9 -10.84 -24.96 -7.10
C THR A 9 -9.68 -24.54 -6.19
N PRO A 10 -8.78 -25.44 -5.74
CA PRO A 10 -7.59 -25.03 -5.00
C PRO A 10 -6.61 -24.29 -5.91
N TRP A 11 -6.49 -22.97 -5.73
CA TRP A 11 -5.71 -22.13 -6.65
C TRP A 11 -4.78 -21.11 -5.98
N LEU A 12 -5.14 -20.60 -4.80
CA LEU A 12 -4.35 -19.60 -4.07
C LEU A 12 -3.15 -20.27 -3.40
N PRO A 13 -1.92 -19.77 -3.59
CA PRO A 13 -0.76 -20.35 -2.94
C PRO A 13 -0.79 -20.05 -1.44
N VAL A 14 -0.61 -21.07 -0.61
CA VAL A 14 -0.64 -20.96 0.86
C VAL A 14 0.53 -21.65 1.52
N ARG A 15 0.79 -21.27 2.76
CA ARG A 15 1.72 -21.93 3.68
C ARG A 15 0.95 -22.53 4.86
N PHE A 16 1.35 -23.73 5.25
CA PHE A 16 0.78 -24.45 6.39
C PHE A 16 1.62 -24.27 7.66
N LYS A 17 1.07 -24.67 8.82
CA LYS A 17 1.75 -24.62 10.12
C LYS A 17 3.10 -25.36 10.14
N ASP A 18 3.19 -26.47 9.42
CA ASP A 18 4.43 -27.27 9.30
C ASP A 18 5.50 -26.62 8.38
N GLY A 19 5.18 -25.50 7.75
CA GLY A 19 6.07 -24.76 6.84
C GLY A 19 5.98 -25.20 5.38
N SER A 20 5.24 -26.27 5.07
CA SER A 20 5.00 -26.68 3.68
C SER A 20 4.12 -25.68 2.94
N THR A 21 4.17 -25.72 1.61
CA THR A 21 3.33 -24.88 0.75
C THR A 21 2.36 -25.73 -0.07
N GLY A 22 1.20 -25.15 -0.39
CA GLY A 22 0.19 -25.81 -1.19
C GLY A 22 -0.75 -24.82 -1.84
N LYS A 23 -1.96 -25.28 -2.17
CA LYS A 23 -3.02 -24.45 -2.73
C LYS A 23 -4.27 -24.51 -1.86
N LEU A 24 -4.97 -23.39 -1.78
CA LEU A 24 -6.23 -23.23 -1.06
C LEU A 24 -7.34 -22.85 -2.03
N ALA A 25 -8.52 -23.46 -1.87
CA ALA A 25 -9.77 -22.94 -2.42
C ALA A 25 -10.42 -22.02 -1.37
N PRO A 26 -10.99 -20.87 -1.74
CA PRO A 26 -11.66 -19.99 -0.77
C PRO A 26 -12.71 -20.67 0.11
N VAL A 27 -13.41 -21.70 -0.39
CA VAL A 27 -14.36 -22.49 0.43
C VAL A 27 -13.68 -23.21 1.61
N ASP A 28 -12.40 -23.55 1.49
CA ASP A 28 -11.61 -24.24 2.52
C ASP A 28 -10.90 -23.28 3.49
N LEU A 29 -11.18 -21.96 3.43
CA LEU A 29 -10.46 -20.95 4.25
C LEU A 29 -10.57 -21.18 5.77
N ALA A 30 -11.57 -21.94 6.21
CA ALA A 30 -11.75 -22.36 7.60
C ALA A 30 -10.67 -23.35 8.11
N ASP A 31 -9.75 -23.82 7.24
CA ASP A 31 -8.66 -24.71 7.66
C ASP A 31 -7.71 -24.02 8.66
N GLU A 32 -7.72 -24.53 9.89
CA GLU A 32 -6.88 -24.10 11.01
C GLU A 32 -5.37 -24.33 10.77
N ASN A 33 -4.99 -25.14 9.78
CA ASN A 33 -3.60 -25.41 9.45
C ASN A 33 -3.00 -24.41 8.46
N VAL A 34 -3.82 -23.66 7.74
CA VAL A 34 -3.36 -22.65 6.78
C VAL A 34 -3.01 -21.38 7.53
N VAL A 35 -1.74 -20.94 7.48
CA VAL A 35 -1.27 -19.80 8.28
C VAL A 35 -1.08 -18.52 7.48
N ASP A 36 -0.80 -18.61 6.18
CA ASP A 36 -0.70 -17.41 5.33
C ASP A 36 -0.77 -17.73 3.82
N ILE A 37 -0.93 -16.69 3.00
CA ILE A 37 -0.67 -16.75 1.57
C ILE A 37 0.85 -16.88 1.34
N ALA A 38 1.24 -17.66 0.33
CA ALA A 38 2.62 -17.90 -0.07
C ALA A 38 2.86 -17.50 -1.54
N ALA A 39 2.45 -16.28 -1.92
CA ALA A 39 2.67 -15.80 -3.27
C ALA A 39 4.16 -15.56 -3.53
N THR A 40 4.62 -15.83 -4.76
CA THR A 40 6.03 -15.65 -5.14
C THR A 40 6.44 -14.18 -5.31
N ARG A 41 5.47 -13.26 -5.28
CA ARG A 41 5.66 -11.81 -5.42
C ARG A 41 4.82 -11.07 -4.39
N ALA A 42 5.36 -9.96 -3.87
CA ALA A 42 4.69 -9.16 -2.85
C ALA A 42 3.42 -8.44 -3.36
N ASP A 43 3.41 -8.00 -4.62
CA ASP A 43 2.20 -7.42 -5.25
C ASP A 43 1.06 -8.44 -5.35
N LEU A 44 1.38 -9.70 -5.67
CA LEU A 44 0.42 -10.80 -5.71
C LEU A 44 0.02 -11.27 -4.30
N GLN A 45 0.90 -11.19 -3.30
CA GLN A 45 0.58 -11.43 -1.88
C GLN A 45 -0.53 -10.48 -1.42
N GLY A 46 -0.34 -9.18 -1.64
CA GLY A 46 -1.32 -8.16 -1.29
C GLY A 46 -2.62 -8.28 -2.10
N ALA A 47 -2.55 -8.73 -3.36
CA ALA A 47 -3.74 -8.98 -4.18
C ALA A 47 -4.54 -10.20 -3.67
N ALA A 48 -3.88 -11.30 -3.30
CA ALA A 48 -4.55 -12.49 -2.78
C ALA A 48 -5.28 -12.20 -1.45
N TRP A 49 -4.64 -11.42 -0.56
CA TRP A 49 -5.28 -10.93 0.65
C TRP A 49 -6.52 -10.08 0.35
N GLN A 50 -6.41 -9.11 -0.56
CA GLN A 50 -7.56 -8.28 -0.95
C GLN A 50 -8.68 -9.09 -1.62
N PHE A 51 -8.35 -10.14 -2.37
CA PHE A 51 -9.32 -11.04 -2.98
C PHE A 51 -10.13 -11.78 -1.91
N LEU A 52 -9.45 -12.40 -0.94
CA LEU A 52 -10.11 -13.11 0.17
C LEU A 52 -10.92 -12.15 1.07
N LEU A 53 -10.40 -10.96 1.35
CA LEU A 53 -11.14 -9.93 2.08
C LEU A 53 -12.38 -9.48 1.33
N GLY A 54 -12.29 -9.27 0.01
CA GLY A 54 -13.44 -8.97 -0.83
C GLY A 54 -14.50 -10.07 -0.75
N LEU A 55 -14.10 -11.34 -0.84
CA LEU A 55 -15.01 -12.47 -0.72
C LEU A 55 -15.70 -12.50 0.64
N LEU A 56 -14.96 -12.40 1.74
CA LEU A 56 -15.52 -12.40 3.09
C LEU A 56 -16.47 -11.21 3.31
N GLN A 57 -16.06 -10.02 2.88
CA GLN A 57 -16.87 -8.81 3.02
C GLN A 57 -18.16 -8.89 2.18
N CYS A 58 -18.14 -9.61 1.06
CA CYS A 58 -19.29 -9.80 0.19
C CYS A 58 -20.15 -11.02 0.52
N SER A 59 -19.79 -11.89 1.45
CA SER A 59 -20.51 -13.15 1.69
C SER A 59 -20.95 -13.35 3.13
N ILE A 60 -20.06 -13.09 4.08
CA ILE A 60 -20.24 -13.45 5.50
C ILE A 60 -20.02 -12.26 6.44
N ALA A 61 -19.86 -11.04 5.90
CA ALA A 61 -19.76 -9.83 6.72
C ALA A 61 -20.95 -9.75 7.70
N PRO A 62 -20.69 -9.71 9.02
CA PRO A 62 -21.74 -9.78 10.01
C PRO A 62 -22.57 -8.49 10.01
N LYS A 63 -23.87 -8.56 10.30
CA LYS A 63 -24.73 -7.36 10.36
C LYS A 63 -24.30 -6.37 11.44
N ARG A 64 -23.82 -6.90 12.56
CA ARG A 64 -23.45 -6.15 13.77
C ARG A 64 -22.21 -6.74 14.39
N TYR A 65 -21.54 -5.95 15.20
CA TYR A 65 -20.31 -6.33 15.89
C TYR A 65 -20.44 -7.59 16.77
N LYS A 66 -21.58 -7.82 17.44
CA LYS A 66 -21.77 -9.03 18.24
C LYS A 66 -21.57 -10.32 17.41
N ASN A 67 -22.07 -10.33 16.17
CA ASN A 67 -21.88 -11.48 15.27
C ASN A 67 -20.47 -11.56 14.69
N TRP A 68 -19.74 -10.45 14.71
CA TRP A 68 -18.31 -10.45 14.41
C TRP A 68 -17.52 -11.15 15.52
N GLU A 69 -17.88 -10.89 16.79
CA GLU A 69 -17.28 -11.53 17.96
C GLU A 69 -17.54 -13.03 17.99
N ASP A 70 -18.76 -13.47 17.63
CA ASP A 70 -19.11 -14.90 17.56
C ASP A 70 -18.08 -15.68 16.69
N ILE A 71 -17.80 -15.22 15.46
CA ILE A 71 -16.79 -15.87 14.59
C ILE A 71 -15.37 -15.71 15.13
N TRP A 72 -15.05 -14.56 15.71
CA TRP A 72 -13.71 -14.30 16.26
C TRP A 72 -13.35 -15.24 17.43
N PHE A 73 -14.32 -15.50 18.32
CA PHE A 73 -14.11 -16.32 19.51
C PHE A 73 -14.37 -17.81 19.24
N ASP A 74 -15.45 -18.15 18.53
CA ASP A 74 -15.87 -19.54 18.34
C ASP A 74 -15.20 -20.20 17.13
N GLY A 75 -14.69 -19.40 16.19
CA GLY A 75 -14.02 -19.86 14.98
C GLY A 75 -14.86 -19.73 13.71
N LEU A 76 -14.19 -19.78 12.55
CA LEU A 76 -14.86 -19.83 11.25
C LEU A 76 -15.13 -21.29 10.87
N HIS A 77 -16.39 -21.70 10.78
CA HIS A 77 -16.76 -23.05 10.39
C HIS A 77 -16.90 -23.21 8.86
N ALA A 78 -16.37 -24.31 8.31
CA ALA A 78 -16.39 -24.62 6.88
C ALA A 78 -17.81 -24.62 6.28
N ASP A 79 -18.78 -25.26 6.95
CA ASP A 79 -20.17 -25.30 6.48
C ASP A 79 -20.81 -23.92 6.36
N VAL A 80 -20.46 -23.00 7.26
CA VAL A 80 -20.97 -21.62 7.23
C VAL A 80 -20.37 -20.89 6.05
N LEU A 81 -19.07 -21.05 5.83
CA LEU A 81 -18.36 -20.43 4.72
C LEU A 81 -18.84 -20.97 3.36
N HIS A 82 -19.01 -22.28 3.21
CA HIS A 82 -19.54 -22.91 2.00
C HIS A 82 -20.91 -22.33 1.63
N LYS A 83 -21.83 -22.25 2.61
CA LYS A 83 -23.17 -21.67 2.42
C LYS A 83 -23.11 -20.19 2.07
N ALA A 84 -22.19 -19.44 2.67
CA ALA A 84 -22.04 -18.01 2.40
C ALA A 84 -21.47 -17.72 1.01
N LEU A 85 -20.56 -18.57 0.51
CA LEU A 85 -19.92 -18.40 -0.80
C LEU A 85 -20.76 -18.94 -1.97
N ALA A 86 -21.64 -19.93 -1.73
CA ALA A 86 -22.44 -20.54 -2.80
C ALA A 86 -23.22 -19.53 -3.69
N PRO A 87 -23.84 -18.45 -3.15
CA PRO A 87 -24.52 -17.45 -3.98
C PRO A 87 -23.62 -16.61 -4.89
N LEU A 88 -22.29 -16.68 -4.71
CA LEU A 88 -21.31 -15.92 -5.48
C LEU A 88 -20.73 -16.78 -6.63
N GLU A 89 -20.94 -18.09 -6.63
CA GLU A 89 -20.27 -19.05 -7.52
C GLU A 89 -20.35 -18.68 -9.01
N HIS A 90 -21.49 -18.21 -9.50
CA HIS A 90 -21.67 -17.80 -10.90
C HIS A 90 -20.77 -16.63 -11.30
N ALA A 91 -20.35 -15.80 -10.35
CA ALA A 91 -19.50 -14.64 -10.58
C ALA A 91 -18.01 -14.99 -10.58
N PHE A 92 -17.60 -16.13 -10.04
CA PHE A 92 -16.18 -16.46 -9.87
C PHE A 92 -15.70 -17.58 -10.80
N GLN A 93 -16.35 -17.73 -11.96
CA GLN A 93 -15.89 -18.59 -13.05
C GLN A 93 -14.74 -17.92 -13.81
N PHE A 94 -13.70 -18.67 -14.13
CA PHE A 94 -12.55 -18.19 -14.88
C PHE A 94 -12.19 -19.17 -16.00
N GLY A 95 -12.16 -18.66 -17.23
CA GLY A 95 -11.79 -19.41 -18.42
C GLY A 95 -12.24 -18.72 -19.69
N ALA A 96 -12.45 -19.52 -20.75
CA ALA A 96 -12.77 -19.06 -22.10
C ALA A 96 -14.21 -18.54 -22.25
N GLU A 97 -15.15 -19.07 -21.46
CA GLU A 97 -16.56 -18.67 -21.57
C GLU A 97 -16.84 -17.36 -20.84
N THR A 98 -17.87 -16.63 -21.28
CA THR A 98 -18.29 -15.35 -20.68
C THR A 98 -19.62 -15.53 -19.96
N PRO A 99 -19.83 -14.94 -18.76
CA PRO A 99 -18.92 -14.06 -18.04
C PRO A 99 -17.73 -14.79 -17.42
N SER A 100 -16.57 -14.12 -17.39
CA SER A 100 -15.34 -14.63 -16.79
C SER A 100 -14.74 -13.58 -15.87
N PHE A 101 -14.28 -14.02 -14.70
CA PHE A 101 -13.81 -13.17 -13.61
C PHE A 101 -12.83 -12.10 -14.10
N MET A 102 -13.15 -10.83 -13.82
CA MET A 102 -12.32 -9.64 -14.11
C MET A 102 -11.99 -9.37 -15.59
N GLN A 103 -12.70 -10.03 -16.51
CA GLN A 103 -12.52 -9.86 -17.96
C GLN A 103 -13.67 -9.05 -18.57
N ASP A 104 -13.39 -8.44 -19.73
CA ASP A 104 -14.41 -7.72 -20.49
C ASP A 104 -15.53 -8.67 -20.93
N PHE A 105 -16.78 -8.24 -20.75
CA PHE A 105 -17.94 -9.03 -21.15
C PHE A 105 -18.03 -9.15 -22.67
N GLU A 106 -17.61 -8.14 -23.42
CA GLU A 106 -17.67 -8.14 -24.88
C GLU A 106 -16.40 -8.72 -25.49
N GLU A 107 -16.51 -9.36 -26.64
CA GLU A 107 -15.33 -9.66 -27.46
C GLU A 107 -14.59 -8.37 -27.82
N LEU A 108 -13.26 -8.40 -27.72
CA LEU A 108 -12.42 -7.25 -28.00
C LEU A 108 -11.80 -7.35 -29.41
N PRO A 109 -11.50 -6.22 -30.07
CA PRO A 109 -10.77 -6.22 -31.32
C PRO A 109 -9.43 -6.94 -31.19
N ASP A 110 -8.88 -7.47 -32.29
CA ASP A 110 -7.63 -8.23 -32.33
C ASP A 110 -6.39 -7.34 -32.09
N ASN A 111 -6.27 -6.81 -30.88
CA ASN A 111 -5.16 -6.04 -30.36
C ASN A 111 -4.46 -6.87 -29.28
N LYS A 112 -3.75 -7.90 -29.73
CA LYS A 112 -3.02 -8.84 -28.88
C LYS A 112 -1.78 -8.19 -28.29
N ILE A 113 -1.62 -8.36 -26.99
CA ILE A 113 -0.39 -8.04 -26.26
C ILE A 113 0.03 -9.22 -25.39
N THR A 114 1.29 -9.24 -24.99
CA THR A 114 1.80 -10.28 -24.09
C THR A 114 1.07 -10.30 -22.76
N ILE A 115 0.85 -11.50 -22.20
CA ILE A 115 0.28 -11.65 -20.85
C ILE A 115 1.17 -11.04 -19.78
N ALA A 116 2.47 -10.89 -20.05
CA ALA A 116 3.42 -10.21 -19.18
C ALA A 116 2.92 -8.82 -18.79
N SER A 117 2.16 -8.14 -19.65
CA SER A 117 1.63 -6.81 -19.39
C SER A 117 0.61 -6.74 -18.26
N LEU A 118 0.19 -7.88 -17.66
CA LEU A 118 -0.52 -7.89 -16.37
C LEU A 118 0.39 -7.51 -15.19
N LEU A 119 1.72 -7.65 -15.35
CA LEU A 119 2.70 -7.27 -14.34
C LEU A 119 3.10 -5.80 -14.55
N PRO A 120 3.14 -4.98 -13.48
CA PRO A 120 3.31 -3.54 -13.58
C PRO A 120 4.70 -3.10 -14.08
N GLU A 121 5.72 -3.93 -13.93
CA GLU A 121 7.08 -3.68 -14.40
C GLU A 121 7.30 -4.01 -15.88
N THR A 122 6.38 -4.72 -16.52
CA THR A 122 6.54 -5.13 -17.92
C THR A 122 6.68 -3.90 -18.83
N PRO A 123 7.76 -3.78 -19.61
CA PRO A 123 8.00 -2.61 -20.43
C PRO A 123 6.98 -2.53 -21.56
N GLY A 124 6.39 -1.35 -21.76
CA GLY A 124 5.57 -1.08 -22.94
C GLY A 124 6.42 -0.92 -24.20
N ILE A 125 5.77 -0.85 -25.36
CA ILE A 125 6.40 -0.71 -26.69
C ILE A 125 7.47 0.39 -26.69
N GLN A 126 7.08 1.62 -26.33
CA GLN A 126 8.00 2.76 -26.30
C GLN A 126 9.17 2.57 -25.31
N THR A 127 8.93 1.92 -24.17
CA THR A 127 10.00 1.69 -23.18
C THR A 127 11.05 0.74 -23.73
N THR A 128 10.60 -0.29 -24.46
CA THR A 128 11.43 -1.29 -25.14
C THR A 128 12.20 -0.67 -26.31
N GLU A 129 11.54 0.09 -27.19
CA GLU A 129 12.15 0.74 -28.36
C GLU A 129 13.23 1.76 -27.96
N LEU A 130 12.98 2.52 -26.89
CA LEU A 130 13.93 3.50 -26.37
C LEU A 130 15.00 2.86 -25.45
N ASN A 131 14.94 1.54 -25.21
CA ASN A 131 15.82 0.82 -24.28
C ASN A 131 15.88 1.46 -22.88
N THR A 132 14.74 1.91 -22.35
CA THR A 132 14.67 2.59 -21.03
C THR A 132 14.28 1.64 -19.89
N ASP A 133 14.43 0.34 -20.11
CA ASP A 133 14.11 -0.79 -19.22
C ASP A 133 15.36 -1.55 -18.74
N HIS A 134 16.50 -0.86 -18.58
CA HIS A 134 17.82 -1.45 -18.30
C HIS A 134 17.87 -2.47 -17.13
N PHE A 135 17.00 -2.34 -16.13
CA PHE A 135 16.95 -3.23 -14.96
C PHE A 135 15.90 -4.35 -15.07
N ILE A 136 15.14 -4.40 -16.16
CA ILE A 136 14.10 -5.40 -16.38
C ILE A 136 14.65 -6.49 -17.30
N LYS A 137 14.67 -7.74 -16.81
CA LYS A 137 15.08 -8.89 -17.60
C LYS A 137 13.95 -9.29 -18.57
N ARG A 138 14.10 -8.92 -19.84
CA ARG A 138 13.16 -9.29 -20.91
C ARG A 138 13.08 -10.82 -21.08
N GLY A 139 11.92 -11.31 -21.53
CA GLY A 139 11.69 -12.73 -21.86
C GLY A 139 11.58 -13.68 -20.66
N VAL A 140 11.41 -13.18 -19.43
CA VAL A 140 11.30 -14.03 -18.22
C VAL A 140 9.85 -14.31 -17.84
N MET A 141 8.93 -13.39 -18.12
CA MET A 141 7.52 -13.44 -17.70
C MET A 141 6.59 -13.65 -18.91
N GLU A 142 6.88 -14.63 -19.76
CA GLU A 142 6.22 -14.81 -21.05
C GLU A 142 4.92 -15.62 -20.98
N CYS A 143 4.77 -16.45 -19.95
CA CYS A 143 3.67 -17.41 -19.87
C CYS A 143 3.24 -17.71 -18.42
N PHE A 144 1.93 -17.68 -18.17
CA PHE A 144 1.34 -17.90 -16.85
C PHE A 144 0.36 -19.08 -16.88
N CYS A 145 0.35 -19.90 -15.84
CA CYS A 145 -0.75 -20.85 -15.66
C CYS A 145 -2.05 -20.11 -15.31
N PRO A 146 -3.23 -20.72 -15.50
CA PRO A 146 -4.51 -20.05 -15.31
C PRO A 146 -4.70 -19.46 -13.91
N HIS A 147 -4.23 -20.15 -12.86
CA HIS A 147 -4.29 -19.66 -11.48
C HIS A 147 -3.50 -18.36 -11.27
N CYS A 148 -2.27 -18.31 -11.80
CA CYS A 148 -1.43 -17.11 -11.69
C CYS A 148 -1.95 -15.98 -12.56
N ALA A 149 -2.53 -16.29 -13.73
CA ALA A 149 -3.16 -15.31 -14.59
C ALA A 149 -4.39 -14.67 -13.93
N ALA A 150 -5.24 -15.44 -13.24
CA ALA A 150 -6.37 -14.92 -12.49
C ALA A 150 -5.92 -13.92 -11.39
N LEU A 151 -4.89 -14.28 -10.61
CA LEU A 151 -4.35 -13.39 -9.57
C LEU A 151 -3.70 -12.13 -10.16
N ALA A 152 -2.92 -12.28 -11.23
CA ALA A 152 -2.25 -11.18 -11.90
C ALA A 152 -3.26 -10.22 -12.54
N LEU A 153 -4.34 -10.75 -13.13
CA LEU A 153 -5.44 -9.97 -13.66
C LEU A 153 -6.11 -9.16 -12.55
N PHE A 154 -6.43 -9.80 -11.41
CA PHE A 154 -7.00 -9.09 -10.27
C PHE A 154 -6.08 -7.99 -9.75
N SER A 155 -4.79 -8.28 -9.57
CA SER A 155 -3.78 -7.28 -9.16
C SER A 155 -3.70 -6.10 -10.12
N MET A 156 -3.72 -6.36 -11.44
CA MET A 156 -3.75 -5.32 -12.47
C MET A 156 -5.00 -4.44 -12.34
N GLN A 157 -6.19 -5.02 -12.16
CA GLN A 157 -7.42 -4.25 -12.03
C GLN A 157 -7.42 -3.38 -10.75
N LEU A 158 -6.93 -3.92 -9.63
CA LEU A 158 -6.84 -3.21 -8.35
C LEU A 158 -5.90 -2.00 -8.41
N ASN A 159 -4.74 -2.16 -9.07
CA ASN A 159 -3.64 -1.20 -9.02
C ASN A 159 -3.50 -0.35 -10.29
N ALA A 160 -4.32 -0.61 -11.32
CA ALA A 160 -4.18 -0.12 -12.68
C ALA A 160 -3.59 1.30 -12.76
N PRO A 161 -2.34 1.47 -13.19
CA PRO A 161 -1.72 2.78 -13.29
C PRO A 161 -2.30 3.59 -14.46
N SER A 162 -1.92 4.85 -14.59
CA SER A 162 -2.30 5.63 -15.78
C SER A 162 -1.65 5.00 -17.02
N GLY A 163 -2.44 4.56 -18.01
CA GLY A 163 -1.94 3.78 -19.16
C GLY A 163 -1.88 4.53 -20.49
N GLY A 164 -1.93 5.87 -20.46
CA GLY A 164 -2.10 6.68 -21.67
C GLY A 164 -3.56 6.93 -22.03
N GLN A 165 -3.84 7.37 -23.26
CA GLN A 165 -5.15 7.86 -23.65
C GLN A 165 -6.24 6.77 -23.56
N GLY A 166 -7.26 7.03 -22.74
CA GLY A 166 -8.42 6.15 -22.56
C GLY A 166 -8.20 4.99 -21.59
N TYR A 167 -6.97 4.66 -21.22
CA TYR A 167 -6.69 3.59 -20.25
C TYR A 167 -6.92 4.07 -18.81
N ARG A 168 -8.06 3.68 -18.22
CA ARG A 168 -8.54 4.13 -16.90
C ARG A 168 -7.74 3.56 -15.74
N THR A 169 -7.48 4.40 -14.74
CA THR A 169 -6.81 4.00 -13.50
C THR A 169 -7.70 3.16 -12.62
N GLY A 170 -7.10 2.48 -11.63
CA GLY A 170 -7.79 1.83 -10.52
C GLY A 170 -8.88 2.69 -9.91
N LEU A 171 -9.89 2.05 -9.30
CA LEU A 171 -10.96 2.71 -8.54
C LEU A 171 -10.41 3.66 -7.46
N ARG A 172 -9.24 3.34 -6.93
CA ARG A 172 -8.51 4.10 -5.91
C ARG A 172 -7.42 5.01 -6.47
N GLY A 173 -7.40 5.24 -7.79
CA GLY A 173 -6.27 5.87 -8.50
C GLY A 173 -5.18 4.85 -8.91
N GLY A 174 -4.08 5.36 -9.48
CA GLY A 174 -2.94 4.54 -9.91
C GLY A 174 -1.88 4.42 -8.82
N GLY A 175 -1.67 3.22 -8.28
CA GLY A 175 -0.76 2.98 -7.15
C GLY A 175 -1.33 3.30 -5.76
N PRO A 176 -2.59 2.95 -5.47
CA PRO A 176 -3.19 3.27 -4.17
C PRO A 176 -2.46 2.59 -3.02
N LEU A 177 -2.40 3.26 -1.88
CA LEU A 177 -1.96 2.64 -0.64
C LEU A 177 -3.09 1.77 -0.07
N THR A 178 -2.76 0.51 0.23
CA THR A 178 -3.62 -0.38 1.01
C THR A 178 -3.08 -0.47 2.43
N THR A 179 -3.95 -0.40 3.43
CA THR A 179 -3.60 -0.57 4.84
C THR A 179 -4.53 -1.56 5.51
N LEU A 180 -3.96 -2.59 6.13
CA LEU A 180 -4.66 -3.68 6.81
C LEU A 180 -4.21 -3.78 8.27
N ILE A 181 -5.08 -4.28 9.14
CA ILE A 181 -4.72 -4.76 10.46
C ILE A 181 -3.93 -6.04 10.31
N GLU A 182 -2.74 -6.08 10.91
CA GLU A 182 -1.89 -7.27 10.95
C GLU A 182 -2.03 -7.96 12.30
N LEU A 183 -2.52 -9.21 12.32
CA LEU A 183 -2.50 -10.03 13.53
C LEU A 183 -1.11 -10.64 13.73
N GLN A 184 -0.42 -10.22 14.79
CA GLN A 184 0.93 -10.70 15.13
C GLN A 184 0.90 -11.81 16.17
N GLU A 185 -0.07 -11.77 17.09
CA GLU A 185 -0.22 -12.75 18.17
C GLU A 185 -1.69 -12.81 18.63
N TYR A 186 -2.21 -14.01 18.86
CA TYR A 186 -3.51 -14.27 19.49
C TYR A 186 -3.33 -15.30 20.60
N GLN A 187 -3.76 -14.97 21.83
CA GLN A 187 -3.64 -15.86 22.99
C GLN A 187 -2.21 -16.39 23.23
N GLY A 188 -1.18 -15.59 22.91
CA GLY A 188 0.22 -15.99 23.02
C GLY A 188 0.77 -16.78 21.83
N GLU A 189 -0.07 -17.14 20.85
CA GLU A 189 0.34 -17.85 19.64
C GLU A 189 0.59 -16.90 18.46
N ARG A 190 1.73 -17.07 17.80
CA ARG A 190 2.11 -16.29 16.59
C ARG A 190 1.68 -16.95 15.28
N GLN A 191 1.52 -18.28 15.26
CA GLN A 191 1.08 -19.02 14.08
C GLN A 191 -0.43 -19.17 14.09
N THR A 192 -1.12 -18.05 13.88
CA THR A 192 -2.59 -18.03 13.78
C THR A 192 -3.05 -18.45 12.39
N PRO A 193 -4.21 -19.09 12.27
CA PRO A 193 -4.82 -19.39 10.97
C PRO A 193 -5.05 -18.14 10.11
N LEU A 194 -4.97 -18.31 8.80
CA LEU A 194 -5.15 -17.22 7.81
C LEU A 194 -6.52 -16.56 7.96
N TRP A 195 -7.59 -17.32 8.15
CA TRP A 195 -8.94 -16.75 8.32
C TRP A 195 -9.00 -15.76 9.48
N ARG A 196 -8.30 -16.05 10.59
CA ARG A 196 -8.30 -15.20 11.80
C ARG A 196 -7.61 -13.87 11.52
N LYS A 197 -6.52 -13.90 10.75
CA LYS A 197 -5.81 -12.68 10.31
C LYS A 197 -6.68 -11.83 9.37
N LEU A 198 -7.39 -12.48 8.44
CA LEU A 198 -8.32 -11.81 7.52
C LEU A 198 -9.53 -11.22 8.27
N TRP A 199 -10.04 -11.91 9.30
CA TRP A 199 -11.25 -11.51 10.03
C TRP A 199 -11.12 -10.14 10.71
N LEU A 200 -9.92 -9.78 11.17
CA LEU A 200 -9.63 -8.43 11.69
C LEU A 200 -9.87 -7.31 10.68
N ASN A 201 -9.93 -7.65 9.40
CA ASN A 201 -10.14 -6.73 8.29
C ASN A 201 -11.52 -6.88 7.64
N VAL A 202 -12.38 -7.76 8.16
CA VAL A 202 -13.79 -7.85 7.77
C VAL A 202 -14.61 -6.96 8.69
N MET A 203 -15.33 -6.00 8.13
CA MET A 203 -16.08 -5.04 8.93
C MET A 203 -17.56 -5.43 9.02
N PRO A 204 -18.20 -5.25 10.18
CA PRO A 204 -19.64 -5.32 10.29
C PRO A 204 -20.34 -4.37 9.32
N GLN A 205 -21.47 -4.80 8.76
CA GLN A 205 -22.22 -4.07 7.74
C GLN A 205 -22.66 -2.68 8.23
N ASP A 206 -23.10 -2.57 9.49
CA ASP A 206 -23.56 -1.32 10.10
C ASP A 206 -22.41 -0.33 10.35
N ALA A 207 -21.28 -0.81 10.84
CA ALA A 207 -20.08 0.00 11.09
C ALA A 207 -19.42 0.48 9.80
N ALA A 208 -19.47 -0.32 8.74
CA ALA A 208 -18.87 0.00 7.46
C ALA A 208 -19.81 0.70 6.47
N ASP A 209 -21.13 0.71 6.71
CA ASP A 209 -22.13 1.12 5.71
C ASP A 209 -21.97 0.34 4.39
N LEU A 210 -21.73 -0.97 4.53
CA LEU A 210 -21.56 -1.95 3.45
C LEU A 210 -22.53 -3.12 3.64
N PRO A 211 -23.85 -2.91 3.44
CA PRO A 211 -24.82 -3.99 3.55
C PRO A 211 -24.61 -5.05 2.46
N LEU A 212 -24.81 -6.33 2.83
CA LEU A 212 -24.82 -7.41 1.85
C LEU A 212 -26.03 -7.26 0.92
N PRO A 213 -25.85 -7.47 -0.40
CA PRO A 213 -26.94 -7.34 -1.37
C PRO A 213 -27.89 -8.53 -1.29
N VAL A 214 -29.12 -8.33 -1.76
CA VAL A 214 -30.10 -9.42 -1.93
C VAL A 214 -29.73 -10.30 -3.13
N VAL A 215 -29.17 -9.69 -4.19
CA VAL A 215 -28.76 -10.35 -5.43
C VAL A 215 -27.34 -9.92 -5.78
N TYR A 216 -26.51 -10.89 -6.18
CA TYR A 216 -25.14 -10.64 -6.63
C TYR A 216 -25.08 -10.55 -8.16
N ASP A 217 -25.13 -9.33 -8.67
CA ASP A 217 -25.14 -9.00 -10.09
C ASP A 217 -23.99 -8.06 -10.48
N ALA A 218 -24.09 -7.45 -11.67
CA ALA A 218 -23.08 -6.54 -12.21
C ALA A 218 -22.88 -5.26 -11.39
N ALA A 219 -23.82 -4.88 -10.51
CA ALA A 219 -23.63 -3.76 -9.61
C ALA A 219 -22.59 -4.06 -8.52
N VAL A 220 -22.36 -5.34 -8.20
CA VAL A 220 -21.29 -5.80 -7.30
C VAL A 220 -20.08 -6.26 -8.10
N PHE A 221 -20.30 -7.12 -9.11
CA PHE A 221 -19.28 -7.81 -9.89
C PHE A 221 -19.33 -7.38 -11.37
N PRO A 222 -18.57 -6.35 -11.77
CA PRO A 222 -18.78 -5.66 -13.05
C PRO A 222 -18.61 -6.50 -14.32
N TRP A 223 -17.99 -7.69 -14.25
CA TRP A 223 -17.85 -8.60 -15.39
C TRP A 223 -19.08 -9.50 -15.65
N LEU A 224 -20.15 -9.38 -14.85
CA LEU A 224 -21.38 -10.18 -15.00
C LEU A 224 -22.35 -9.66 -16.06
N ALA A 225 -22.12 -8.47 -16.61
CA ALA A 225 -22.95 -7.88 -17.67
C ALA A 225 -22.09 -7.07 -18.63
N ALA A 226 -22.70 -6.53 -19.68
CA ALA A 226 -22.05 -5.67 -20.66
C ALA A 226 -21.17 -4.60 -19.98
N THR A 227 -19.90 -4.54 -20.38
CA THR A 227 -18.90 -3.71 -19.74
C THR A 227 -19.30 -2.23 -19.81
N ARG A 228 -19.43 -1.57 -18.64
CA ARG A 228 -19.66 -0.12 -18.60
C ARG A 228 -18.43 0.61 -19.16
N THR A 229 -18.62 1.36 -20.25
CA THR A 229 -17.52 2.07 -20.91
C THR A 229 -17.53 3.57 -20.60
N SER A 230 -16.41 4.22 -20.87
CA SER A 230 -16.23 5.67 -20.76
C SER A 230 -15.86 6.31 -22.10
N GLU A 231 -16.32 5.69 -23.19
CA GLU A 231 -16.11 6.13 -24.56
C GLU A 231 -16.82 7.47 -24.82
N PRO A 232 -16.30 8.32 -25.72
CA PRO A 232 -17.01 9.51 -26.20
C PRO A 232 -18.31 9.13 -26.93
N PRO A 233 -19.35 9.98 -26.92
CA PRO A 233 -19.42 11.28 -26.27
C PRO A 233 -19.87 11.22 -24.80
N ALA A 234 -20.33 10.05 -24.32
CA ALA A 234 -20.98 9.91 -23.02
C ALA A 234 -20.03 10.17 -21.83
N HIS A 235 -18.75 9.80 -21.97
CA HIS A 235 -17.73 9.99 -20.94
C HIS A 235 -18.17 9.52 -19.54
N THR A 236 -18.94 8.43 -19.50
CA THR A 236 -19.64 7.98 -18.31
C THR A 236 -18.69 7.77 -17.14
N ILE A 237 -19.06 8.34 -16.00
CA ILE A 237 -18.41 8.15 -14.71
C ILE A 237 -19.21 7.11 -13.92
N THR A 238 -18.53 6.34 -13.07
CA THR A 238 -19.11 5.35 -12.18
C THR A 238 -18.82 5.76 -10.74
N THR A 239 -19.88 6.11 -9.99
CA THR A 239 -19.83 6.45 -8.57
C THR A 239 -20.51 5.36 -7.75
N ASP A 240 -20.28 5.35 -6.43
CA ASP A 240 -20.90 4.41 -5.49
C ASP A 240 -22.43 4.61 -5.33
N GLU A 241 -22.97 5.73 -5.79
CA GLU A 241 -24.42 5.98 -5.89
C GLU A 241 -25.08 5.23 -7.07
N GLN A 242 -24.30 4.82 -8.07
CA GLN A 242 -24.82 4.19 -9.30
C GLN A 242 -24.74 2.66 -9.28
N VAL A 243 -24.03 2.09 -8.31
CA VAL A 243 -23.72 0.66 -8.20
C VAL A 243 -23.75 0.24 -6.73
N ASN A 244 -23.44 -1.02 -6.42
CA ASN A 244 -23.29 -1.44 -5.03
C ASN A 244 -21.93 -1.00 -4.48
N LYS A 245 -21.88 -0.48 -3.24
CA LYS A 245 -20.65 -0.05 -2.56
C LYS A 245 -19.59 -1.16 -2.44
N LEU A 246 -20.00 -2.43 -2.39
CA LEU A 246 -19.10 -3.59 -2.38
C LEU A 246 -18.27 -3.73 -3.66
N GLN A 247 -18.67 -3.08 -4.76
CA GLN A 247 -17.85 -3.01 -5.97
C GLN A 247 -16.49 -2.32 -5.72
N ALA A 248 -16.32 -1.61 -4.59
CA ALA A 248 -15.02 -1.13 -4.14
C ALA A 248 -13.93 -2.23 -4.18
N TYR A 249 -14.26 -3.47 -3.78
CA TYR A 249 -13.33 -4.61 -3.78
C TYR A 249 -13.08 -5.19 -5.17
N TRP A 250 -13.89 -4.81 -6.17
CA TRP A 250 -14.01 -5.49 -7.46
C TRP A 250 -13.94 -4.54 -8.66
N GLY A 251 -13.31 -3.37 -8.49
CA GLY A 251 -13.16 -2.39 -9.56
C GLY A 251 -12.46 -3.00 -10.78
N MET A 252 -13.03 -2.79 -11.97
CA MET A 252 -12.56 -3.38 -13.23
C MET A 252 -12.31 -2.29 -14.31
N PRO A 253 -11.33 -1.39 -14.10
CA PRO A 253 -11.11 -0.24 -14.99
C PRO A 253 -10.49 -0.62 -16.35
N ARG A 254 -9.79 -1.76 -16.45
CA ARG A 254 -9.15 -2.22 -17.70
C ARG A 254 -10.07 -3.18 -18.44
N ARG A 255 -10.23 -2.95 -19.74
CA ARG A 255 -10.88 -3.89 -20.66
C ARG A 255 -9.84 -4.90 -21.13
N ILE A 256 -9.89 -6.11 -20.60
CA ILE A 256 -8.93 -7.19 -20.85
C ILE A 256 -9.70 -8.48 -21.12
N ARG A 257 -9.28 -9.25 -22.13
CA ARG A 257 -9.66 -10.66 -22.31
C ARG A 257 -8.42 -11.51 -22.52
N LEU A 258 -8.26 -12.57 -21.76
CA LEU A 258 -7.15 -13.50 -21.91
C LEU A 258 -7.43 -14.42 -23.10
N ASP A 259 -6.38 -14.77 -23.85
CA ASP A 259 -6.50 -15.70 -24.96
C ASP A 259 -6.30 -17.14 -24.46
N PHE A 260 -7.41 -17.87 -24.36
CA PHE A 260 -7.44 -19.29 -23.98
C PHE A 260 -7.31 -20.25 -25.17
N ALA A 261 -7.31 -19.75 -26.42
CA ALA A 261 -7.15 -20.55 -27.62
C ALA A 261 -5.66 -20.75 -27.97
N THR A 262 -4.84 -19.72 -27.73
CA THR A 262 -3.39 -19.78 -27.98
C THR A 262 -2.63 -20.07 -26.69
N ILE A 263 -2.40 -21.35 -26.41
CA ILE A 263 -1.73 -21.82 -25.19
C ILE A 263 -0.41 -22.56 -25.49
N ARG A 264 0.43 -22.67 -24.47
CA ARG A 264 1.69 -23.44 -24.50
C ARG A 264 1.75 -24.41 -23.32
N GLN A 265 2.46 -25.52 -23.49
CA GLN A 265 2.87 -26.38 -22.38
C GLN A 265 4.22 -25.94 -21.80
N GLY A 266 4.46 -26.21 -20.52
CA GLY A 266 5.75 -26.00 -19.87
C GLY A 266 5.64 -25.48 -18.44
N VAL A 267 6.57 -24.63 -18.03
CA VAL A 267 6.64 -24.08 -16.66
C VAL A 267 6.05 -22.69 -16.60
N CYS A 268 5.14 -22.45 -15.65
CA CYS A 268 4.61 -21.11 -15.35
C CYS A 268 5.71 -20.19 -14.81
N ASN A 269 5.86 -19.00 -15.39
CA ASN A 269 6.91 -18.07 -14.97
C ASN A 269 6.66 -17.39 -13.61
N ILE A 270 5.44 -17.45 -13.06
CA ILE A 270 5.12 -16.88 -11.75
C ILE A 270 5.33 -17.89 -10.63
N CYS A 271 4.74 -19.08 -10.72
CA CYS A 271 4.77 -20.07 -9.64
C CYS A 271 5.77 -21.20 -9.83
N GLY A 272 6.38 -21.33 -11.02
CA GLY A 272 7.36 -22.40 -11.30
C GLY A 272 6.75 -23.80 -11.50
N ASN A 273 5.42 -23.95 -11.45
CA ASN A 273 4.76 -25.24 -11.66
C ASN A 273 4.60 -25.54 -13.16
N ASN A 274 4.65 -26.84 -13.49
CA ASN A 274 4.29 -27.32 -14.82
C ASN A 274 2.79 -27.13 -15.09
N SER A 275 2.45 -26.82 -16.33
CA SER A 275 1.09 -26.62 -16.82
C SER A 275 1.02 -26.91 -18.30
N ASP A 276 0.00 -27.63 -18.73
CA ASP A 276 -0.28 -27.86 -20.16
C ASP A 276 -1.00 -26.69 -20.82
N GLU A 277 -1.40 -25.72 -19.99
CA GLU A 277 -2.38 -24.69 -20.30
C GLU A 277 -1.83 -23.28 -19.99
N LEU A 278 -0.59 -23.01 -20.38
CA LEU A 278 0.01 -21.69 -20.16
C LEU A 278 -0.56 -20.67 -21.13
N LEU A 279 -1.09 -19.59 -20.57
CA LEU A 279 -1.56 -18.41 -21.28
C LEU A 279 -0.36 -17.51 -21.60
N ILE A 280 -0.30 -16.99 -22.82
CA ILE A 280 0.85 -16.19 -23.32
C ILE A 280 0.46 -14.79 -23.79
N GLN A 281 -0.80 -14.56 -24.09
CA GLN A 281 -1.29 -13.30 -24.65
C GLN A 281 -2.71 -12.97 -24.18
N MET A 282 -3.08 -11.71 -24.39
CA MET A 282 -4.40 -11.16 -24.07
C MET A 282 -4.77 -10.05 -25.05
N LEU A 283 -6.06 -9.80 -25.20
CA LEU A 283 -6.63 -8.69 -25.95
C LEU A 283 -6.97 -7.56 -24.99
N VAL A 284 -6.71 -6.32 -25.43
CA VAL A 284 -7.00 -5.12 -24.63
C VAL A 284 -7.66 -4.02 -25.43
N LYS A 285 -8.54 -3.26 -24.77
CA LYS A 285 -9.17 -2.06 -25.31
C LYS A 285 -9.11 -0.93 -24.28
N ASN A 286 -9.07 0.32 -24.76
CA ASN A 286 -9.16 1.49 -23.90
C ASN A 286 -10.62 1.81 -23.54
N TYR A 287 -10.81 2.84 -22.69
CA TYR A 287 -12.11 3.37 -22.26
C TYR A 287 -12.99 2.37 -21.48
N GLY A 288 -12.40 1.59 -20.57
CA GLY A 288 -13.13 0.80 -19.58
C GLY A 288 -13.87 1.67 -18.55
N VAL A 289 -14.23 1.04 -17.42
CA VAL A 289 -14.99 1.71 -16.35
C VAL A 289 -14.19 2.87 -15.78
N ASN A 290 -14.79 4.07 -15.77
CA ASN A 290 -14.17 5.28 -15.23
C ASN A 290 -14.74 5.56 -13.83
N TYR A 291 -13.99 5.22 -12.80
CA TYR A 291 -14.35 5.45 -11.41
C TYR A 291 -13.95 6.86 -10.96
N ASP A 292 -14.83 7.55 -10.24
CA ASP A 292 -14.54 8.84 -9.60
C ASP A 292 -15.20 8.92 -8.23
N ARG A 293 -14.58 9.66 -7.30
CA ARG A 293 -15.09 9.95 -5.95
C ARG A 293 -15.40 8.73 -5.06
N TRP A 294 -14.71 7.62 -5.28
CA TRP A 294 -14.83 6.45 -4.42
C TRP A 294 -14.05 6.58 -3.12
N ARG A 295 -14.62 6.07 -2.02
CA ARG A 295 -13.92 5.87 -0.75
C ARG A 295 -13.73 4.40 -0.48
N HIS A 296 -12.58 3.87 -0.86
CA HIS A 296 -12.31 2.45 -0.69
C HIS A 296 -12.02 2.09 0.79
N PRO A 297 -12.61 1.02 1.34
CA PRO A 297 -12.51 0.74 2.79
C PRO A 297 -11.11 0.38 3.29
N LEU A 298 -10.25 -0.14 2.41
CA LEU A 298 -8.87 -0.55 2.72
C LEU A 298 -7.82 0.53 2.39
N THR A 299 -8.23 1.73 1.98
CA THR A 299 -7.31 2.79 1.56
C THR A 299 -7.51 4.03 2.44
N PRO A 300 -6.43 4.61 2.99
CA PRO A 300 -6.53 5.89 3.69
C PRO A 300 -6.79 7.02 2.71
N HIS A 301 -7.44 8.07 3.18
CA HIS A 301 -7.82 9.21 2.36
C HIS A 301 -7.36 10.51 3.01
N ARG A 302 -7.25 11.57 2.22
CA ARG A 302 -6.97 12.92 2.70
C ARG A 302 -7.98 13.90 2.17
N LEU A 303 -8.28 14.92 2.97
CA LEU A 303 -9.10 16.06 2.59
C LEU A 303 -8.26 17.33 2.68
N GLN A 304 -8.07 18.02 1.56
CA GLN A 304 -7.34 19.29 1.54
C GLN A 304 -8.13 20.37 2.30
N ILE A 305 -7.46 21.22 3.06
CA ILE A 305 -8.12 22.34 3.76
C ILE A 305 -8.45 23.47 2.78
N LYS A 306 -7.57 23.73 1.81
CA LYS A 306 -7.76 24.75 0.77
C LYS A 306 -8.06 24.07 -0.57
N ASN A 307 -9.01 24.63 -1.34
CA ASN A 307 -9.41 24.15 -2.67
C ASN A 307 -9.79 22.66 -2.69
N SER A 308 -10.49 22.20 -1.64
CA SER A 308 -10.93 20.81 -1.52
C SER A 308 -11.81 20.41 -2.70
N LYS A 309 -11.52 19.25 -3.30
CA LYS A 309 -12.33 18.62 -4.34
C LYS A 309 -13.03 17.34 -3.84
N GLY A 310 -13.06 17.15 -2.53
CA GLY A 310 -13.49 15.91 -1.87
C GLY A 310 -12.33 15.08 -1.36
N PHE A 311 -12.63 13.85 -0.93
CA PHE A 311 -11.64 12.91 -0.42
C PHE A 311 -10.74 12.42 -1.55
N GLU A 312 -9.43 12.49 -1.34
CA GLU A 312 -8.42 11.95 -2.23
C GLU A 312 -7.83 10.67 -1.61
N PRO A 313 -7.73 9.55 -2.35
CA PRO A 313 -7.00 8.39 -1.86
C PRO A 313 -5.53 8.74 -1.66
N VAL A 314 -4.91 8.20 -0.61
CA VAL A 314 -3.46 8.28 -0.43
C VAL A 314 -2.80 7.35 -1.44
N ILE A 315 -1.96 7.93 -2.29
CA ILE A 315 -1.19 7.21 -3.32
C ILE A 315 0.25 7.02 -2.84
N THR A 316 0.80 5.83 -3.05
CA THR A 316 2.18 5.50 -2.68
C THR A 316 3.16 6.45 -3.37
N GLN A 317 4.12 6.98 -2.60
CA GLN A 317 5.10 7.97 -3.09
C GLN A 317 6.52 7.37 -3.12
N PRO A 318 7.47 8.00 -3.85
CA PRO A 318 8.87 7.64 -3.76
C PRO A 318 9.38 7.69 -2.32
N GLY A 319 10.13 6.67 -1.90
CA GLY A 319 10.57 6.49 -0.52
C GLY A 319 9.61 5.66 0.35
N GLY A 320 8.44 5.27 -0.16
CA GLY A 320 7.51 4.39 0.53
C GLY A 320 6.77 5.06 1.67
N LEU A 321 6.34 4.24 2.63
CA LEU A 321 5.71 4.71 3.87
C LEU A 321 6.80 5.01 4.88
N LEU A 322 6.82 6.25 5.35
CA LEU A 322 7.77 6.68 6.36
C LEU A 322 7.03 6.84 7.69
N TRP A 323 7.76 6.74 8.80
CA TRP A 323 7.14 6.80 10.12
C TRP A 323 6.38 8.12 10.40
N ARG A 324 6.69 9.19 9.66
CA ARG A 324 5.95 10.47 9.70
C ARG A 324 4.49 10.32 9.25
N ASP A 325 4.22 9.36 8.36
CA ASP A 325 2.91 9.13 7.75
C ASP A 325 2.03 8.24 8.68
N TRP A 326 2.63 7.47 9.61
CA TRP A 326 1.93 6.50 10.46
C TRP A 326 0.76 7.06 11.25
N LEU A 327 0.89 8.30 11.75
CA LEU A 327 -0.18 8.93 12.52
C LEU A 327 -1.45 9.04 11.67
N GLY A 328 -1.35 9.50 10.43
CA GLY A 328 -2.48 9.60 9.50
C GLY A 328 -2.98 8.26 8.97
N LEU A 329 -2.17 7.20 9.07
CA LEU A 329 -2.58 5.83 8.72
C LEU A 329 -3.28 5.10 9.88
N SER A 330 -2.97 5.48 11.12
CA SER A 330 -3.54 4.85 12.32
C SER A 330 -4.75 5.61 12.86
N GLN A 331 -4.76 6.95 12.75
CA GLN A 331 -5.71 7.83 13.41
C GLN A 331 -6.08 9.02 12.51
N GLU A 332 -7.22 9.64 12.78
CA GLU A 332 -7.56 10.91 12.11
C GLU A 332 -6.54 11.99 12.52
N ASN A 333 -5.86 12.57 11.53
CA ASN A 333 -4.72 13.45 11.76
C ASN A 333 -4.91 14.77 11.00
N PRO A 334 -5.45 15.81 11.65
CA PRO A 334 -5.51 17.14 11.07
C PRO A 334 -4.11 17.79 11.07
N THR A 335 -3.73 18.33 9.91
CA THR A 335 -2.52 19.13 9.71
C THR A 335 -2.89 20.53 9.20
N GLU A 336 -1.92 21.42 9.02
CA GLU A 336 -2.18 22.76 8.46
C GLU A 336 -2.63 22.73 6.98
N LYS A 337 -2.32 21.65 6.25
CA LYS A 337 -2.58 21.54 4.80
C LYS A 337 -3.79 20.70 4.48
N ASN A 338 -3.97 19.60 5.21
CA ASN A 338 -5.00 18.60 4.96
C ASN A 338 -5.41 17.91 6.27
N THR A 339 -6.48 17.14 6.23
CA THR A 339 -6.79 16.13 7.24
C THR A 339 -6.60 14.76 6.63
N GLU A 340 -5.79 13.93 7.27
CA GLU A 340 -5.59 12.53 6.90
C GLU A 340 -6.57 11.66 7.68
N TYR A 341 -7.18 10.70 6.98
CA TYR A 341 -8.13 9.75 7.52
C TYR A 341 -7.57 8.35 7.27
N PRO A 342 -7.46 7.51 8.31
CA PRO A 342 -7.05 6.14 8.15
C PRO A 342 -8.07 5.39 7.29
N ALA A 343 -7.68 4.23 6.75
CA ALA A 343 -8.63 3.39 6.03
C ALA A 343 -9.79 3.01 6.97
N GLN A 344 -10.99 2.82 6.40
CA GLN A 344 -12.20 2.55 7.17
C GLN A 344 -12.05 1.31 8.06
N VAL A 345 -11.37 0.27 7.56
CA VAL A 345 -11.06 -0.94 8.31
C VAL A 345 -10.29 -0.66 9.60
N ILE A 346 -9.32 0.26 9.55
CA ILE A 346 -8.53 0.68 10.72
C ILE A 346 -9.39 1.46 11.70
N LYS A 347 -10.25 2.36 11.20
CA LYS A 347 -11.18 3.14 12.03
C LYS A 347 -12.19 2.24 12.76
N VAL A 348 -12.75 1.25 12.06
CA VAL A 348 -13.70 0.28 12.64
C VAL A 348 -13.02 -0.58 13.70
N PHE A 349 -11.79 -1.04 13.43
CA PHE A 349 -11.00 -1.80 14.39
C PHE A 349 -10.68 -0.98 15.66
N ASN A 350 -10.16 0.25 15.50
CA ASN A 350 -9.77 1.11 16.63
C ASN A 350 -10.95 1.54 17.52
N ALA A 351 -12.19 1.51 17.01
CA ALA A 351 -13.37 1.85 17.78
C ALA A 351 -13.72 0.80 18.86
N ARG A 352 -12.97 -0.30 18.95
CA ARG A 352 -13.26 -1.46 19.81
C ARG A 352 -11.97 -1.95 20.47
N GLU A 353 -12.11 -2.52 21.67
CA GLU A 353 -11.01 -3.15 22.38
C GLU A 353 -11.10 -4.68 22.24
N LEU A 354 -10.08 -5.28 21.64
CA LEU A 354 -9.87 -6.73 21.66
C LEU A 354 -8.72 -7.06 22.61
N ARG A 355 -8.96 -8.00 23.51
CA ARG A 355 -7.97 -8.43 24.50
C ARG A 355 -7.17 -9.63 24.00
N ASN A 356 -6.01 -9.86 24.61
CA ASN A 356 -5.13 -11.00 24.34
C ASN A 356 -4.66 -11.10 22.88
N ILE A 357 -4.51 -9.96 22.21
CA ILE A 357 -3.92 -9.87 20.89
C ILE A 357 -2.78 -8.86 20.82
N LYS A 358 -1.86 -9.10 19.88
CA LYS A 358 -0.92 -8.10 19.40
C LYS A 358 -1.21 -7.84 17.94
N VAL A 359 -1.38 -6.57 17.61
CA VAL A 359 -1.71 -6.13 16.25
C VAL A 359 -0.74 -5.08 15.78
N GLY A 360 -0.48 -5.11 14.48
CA GLY A 360 0.23 -4.09 13.74
C GLY A 360 -0.64 -3.52 12.62
N LEU A 361 0.00 -2.70 11.81
CA LEU A 361 -0.52 -2.13 10.59
C LEU A 361 0.36 -2.60 9.43
N TRP A 362 -0.23 -3.28 8.47
CA TRP A 362 0.43 -3.67 7.22
C TRP A 362 0.02 -2.71 6.10
N GLY A 363 0.96 -1.91 5.62
CA GLY A 363 0.76 -0.92 4.58
C GLY A 363 1.56 -1.25 3.32
N PHE A 364 0.90 -1.34 2.17
CA PHE A 364 1.59 -1.68 0.91
C PHE A 364 0.96 -1.02 -0.32
N GLY A 365 1.78 -0.85 -1.36
CA GLY A 365 1.35 -0.30 -2.64
C GLY A 365 2.52 -0.01 -3.60
N ALA A 366 2.19 0.26 -4.86
CA ALA A 366 3.18 0.57 -5.89
C ALA A 366 3.29 2.10 -6.12
N ASP A 367 4.52 2.62 -6.18
CA ASP A 367 4.79 3.97 -6.67
C ASP A 367 4.92 3.96 -8.20
N PHE A 368 4.10 4.77 -8.86
CA PHE A 368 4.11 4.96 -10.30
C PHE A 368 4.50 6.39 -10.70
N LYS A 369 5.31 6.50 -11.75
CA LYS A 369 5.42 7.72 -12.57
C LYS A 369 4.66 7.51 -13.87
N LYS A 370 3.41 7.98 -13.95
CA LYS A 370 2.48 7.66 -15.04
C LYS A 370 2.25 6.13 -15.10
N MET A 371 2.66 5.48 -16.19
CA MET A 371 2.60 4.01 -16.34
C MET A 371 3.84 3.28 -15.83
N LYS A 372 4.93 3.99 -15.49
CA LYS A 372 6.19 3.37 -15.09
C LYS A 372 6.19 3.10 -13.59
N ILE A 373 6.24 1.84 -13.19
CA ILE A 373 6.49 1.48 -11.80
C ILE A 373 7.92 1.91 -11.41
N ARG A 374 8.08 2.48 -10.21
CA ARG A 374 9.40 2.75 -9.63
C ARG A 374 9.76 1.71 -8.59
N CYS A 375 8.81 1.39 -7.71
CA CYS A 375 9.03 0.47 -6.60
C CYS A 375 7.69 -0.05 -6.07
N TRP A 376 7.69 -1.29 -5.58
CA TRP A 376 6.67 -1.79 -4.66
C TRP A 376 7.15 -1.51 -3.23
N TYR A 377 6.32 -0.81 -2.45
CA TYR A 377 6.59 -0.56 -1.04
C TYR A 377 5.67 -1.41 -0.18
N GLU A 378 6.25 -1.99 0.85
CA GLU A 378 5.57 -2.81 1.82
C GLU A 378 6.19 -2.56 3.18
N HIS A 379 5.33 -2.38 4.18
CA HIS A 379 5.76 -2.05 5.51
C HIS A 379 4.83 -2.63 6.58
N HIS A 380 5.45 -3.05 7.69
CA HIS A 380 4.77 -3.59 8.86
C HIS A 380 5.14 -2.72 10.05
N PHE A 381 4.13 -2.12 10.66
CA PHE A 381 4.30 -1.05 11.64
C PHE A 381 3.47 -1.32 12.91
N PRO A 382 3.84 -0.77 14.07
CA PRO A 382 2.96 -0.75 15.23
C PRO A 382 1.66 0.01 14.91
N LEU A 383 0.52 -0.52 15.35
CA LEU A 383 -0.75 0.18 15.26
C LEU A 383 -0.90 1.14 16.44
N LEU A 384 -0.96 2.44 16.17
CA LEU A 384 -1.04 3.47 17.21
C LEU A 384 -2.49 3.62 17.69
N MET A 385 -2.86 2.87 18.74
CA MET A 385 -4.23 2.83 19.26
C MET A 385 -4.48 3.80 20.43
N THR A 386 -3.44 4.23 21.15
CA THR A 386 -3.62 5.03 22.37
C THR A 386 -3.82 6.51 22.06
N GLU A 387 -5.07 6.98 22.06
CA GLU A 387 -5.43 8.37 21.76
C GLU A 387 -4.66 9.39 22.61
N GLY A 388 -4.42 9.07 23.89
CA GLY A 388 -3.67 9.93 24.82
C GLY A 388 -2.24 10.23 24.39
N LEU A 389 -1.61 9.37 23.57
CA LEU A 389 -0.23 9.57 23.10
C LEU A 389 -0.15 10.39 21.81
N ILE A 390 -1.26 10.56 21.09
CA ILE A 390 -1.30 11.26 19.79
C ILE A 390 -0.72 12.69 19.86
N PRO A 391 -1.06 13.53 20.86
CA PRO A 391 -0.51 14.88 20.95
C PRO A 391 1.02 14.89 21.05
N ASP A 392 1.59 13.95 21.78
CA ASP A 392 3.04 13.87 21.99
C ASP A 392 3.77 13.29 20.78
N LEU A 393 3.21 12.27 20.14
CA LEU A 393 3.72 11.78 18.86
C LEU A 393 3.66 12.86 17.78
N ARG A 394 2.63 13.72 17.76
CA ARG A 394 2.56 14.87 16.86
C ARG A 394 3.69 15.88 17.11
N LYS A 395 3.99 16.20 18.38
CA LYS A 395 5.15 17.04 18.74
C LYS A 395 6.47 16.41 18.28
N ALA A 396 6.61 15.09 18.41
CA ALA A 396 7.78 14.35 17.95
C ALA A 396 7.99 14.47 16.44
N THR A 397 6.92 14.25 15.64
CA THR A 397 6.94 14.40 14.18
C THR A 397 7.21 15.83 13.73
N GLN A 398 6.63 16.84 14.41
CA GLN A 398 6.92 18.25 14.15
C GLN A 398 8.39 18.59 14.42
N THR A 399 8.96 18.05 15.51
CA THR A 399 10.37 18.23 15.86
C THR A 399 11.28 17.67 14.78
N ALA A 400 10.98 16.47 14.29
CA ALA A 400 11.74 15.83 13.21
C ALA A 400 11.64 16.61 11.90
N THR A 401 10.43 17.03 11.52
CA THR A 401 10.20 17.85 10.31
C THR A 401 11.00 19.14 10.34
N ARG A 402 11.04 19.82 11.49
CA ARG A 402 11.84 21.04 11.68
C ARG A 402 13.33 20.75 11.52
N LEU A 403 13.85 19.71 12.19
CA LEU A 403 15.26 19.34 12.15
C LEU A 403 15.71 18.90 10.74
N LEU A 404 14.88 18.17 10.02
CA LEU A 404 15.12 17.83 8.61
C LEU A 404 15.19 19.10 7.73
N SER A 405 14.30 20.07 7.95
CA SER A 405 14.36 21.34 7.23
C SER A 405 15.67 22.10 7.47
N LEU A 406 16.15 22.10 8.71
CA LEU A 406 17.46 22.67 9.06
C LEU A 406 18.60 21.90 8.41
N LEU A 407 18.57 20.56 8.44
CA LEU A 407 19.57 19.71 7.81
C LEU A 407 19.71 19.99 6.31
N ARG A 408 18.60 20.02 5.57
CA ARG A 408 18.60 20.36 4.14
C ARG A 408 19.18 21.73 3.86
N SER A 409 18.85 22.71 4.70
CA SER A 409 19.36 24.08 4.55
C SER A 409 20.86 24.14 4.84
N ALA A 410 21.33 23.44 5.88
CA ALA A 410 22.73 23.34 6.24
C ALA A 410 23.55 22.69 5.11
N LEU A 411 23.12 21.54 4.61
CA LEU A 411 23.80 20.81 3.52
C LEU A 411 23.89 21.66 2.25
N LYS A 412 22.80 22.33 1.85
CA LYS A 412 22.81 23.21 0.67
C LYS A 412 23.76 24.40 0.83
N GLU A 413 23.82 25.02 2.01
CA GLU A 413 24.76 26.10 2.28
C GLU A 413 26.21 25.63 2.36
N ALA A 414 26.46 24.38 2.74
CA ALA A 414 27.79 23.78 2.77
C ALA A 414 28.29 23.38 1.37
N TRP A 415 27.41 22.81 0.53
CA TRP A 415 27.77 22.33 -0.80
C TRP A 415 27.82 23.42 -1.87
N PHE A 416 26.99 24.48 -1.76
CA PHE A 416 26.83 25.46 -2.82
C PHE A 416 27.09 26.89 -2.34
N ALA A 417 27.84 27.67 -3.13
CA ALA A 417 28.03 29.10 -2.90
C ALA A 417 26.69 29.88 -2.97
N ASN A 418 25.78 29.47 -3.87
CA ASN A 418 24.41 29.99 -3.92
C ASN A 418 23.40 28.87 -3.61
N ALA A 419 23.19 28.62 -2.32
CA ALA A 419 22.25 27.60 -1.83
C ALA A 419 20.81 27.77 -2.35
N LYS A 420 20.34 29.01 -2.56
CA LYS A 420 19.00 29.29 -3.08
C LYS A 420 18.86 28.92 -4.56
N GLY A 421 19.96 28.96 -5.31
CA GLY A 421 20.00 28.59 -6.73
C GLY A 421 20.36 27.13 -6.99
N ALA A 422 20.58 26.32 -5.95
CA ALA A 422 21.00 24.92 -6.09
C ALA A 422 19.92 24.10 -6.84
N ARG A 423 20.34 23.41 -7.90
CA ARG A 423 19.50 22.53 -8.73
C ARG A 423 19.96 21.08 -8.55
N GLY A 424 19.02 20.15 -8.67
CA GLY A 424 19.28 18.71 -8.51
C GLY A 424 18.22 18.03 -7.67
N ASP A 425 18.34 16.73 -7.52
CA ASP A 425 17.49 15.93 -6.64
C ASP A 425 18.14 15.82 -5.26
N PHE A 426 17.45 16.35 -4.24
CA PHE A 426 17.85 16.29 -2.84
C PHE A 426 16.94 15.40 -2.00
N SER A 427 16.01 14.67 -2.64
CA SER A 427 15.02 13.85 -1.94
C SER A 427 15.65 12.70 -1.15
N PHE A 428 16.86 12.27 -1.51
CA PHE A 428 17.62 11.28 -0.75
C PHE A 428 17.86 11.70 0.71
N ILE A 429 18.07 13.00 0.98
CA ILE A 429 18.27 13.52 2.35
C ILE A 429 17.02 13.28 3.18
N ASP A 430 15.84 13.57 2.61
CA ASP A 430 14.57 13.33 3.28
C ASP A 430 14.40 11.82 3.51
N ILE A 431 14.59 10.98 2.49
CA ILE A 431 14.43 9.51 2.57
C ILE A 431 15.35 8.91 3.65
N ASP A 432 16.64 9.24 3.62
CA ASP A 432 17.63 8.75 4.60
C ASP A 432 17.27 9.20 6.01
N PHE A 433 16.93 10.48 6.20
CA PHE A 433 16.58 11.00 7.51
C PHE A 433 15.44 10.21 8.14
N TRP A 434 14.34 9.98 7.40
CA TRP A 434 13.19 9.26 7.94
C TRP A 434 13.51 7.79 8.21
N ASN A 435 14.19 7.10 7.28
CA ASN A 435 14.55 5.69 7.45
C ASN A 435 15.54 5.47 8.61
N LEU A 436 16.62 6.25 8.67
CA LEU A 436 17.67 6.09 9.67
C LEU A 436 17.23 6.52 11.08
N THR A 437 16.17 7.33 11.19
CA THR A 437 15.60 7.74 12.49
C THR A 437 14.44 6.86 12.96
N GLN A 438 13.97 5.92 12.14
CA GLN A 438 12.81 5.07 12.46
C GLN A 438 12.97 4.29 13.77
N GLY A 439 14.15 3.66 13.99
CA GLY A 439 14.40 2.90 15.22
C GLY A 439 14.29 3.76 16.49
N ARG A 440 14.68 5.03 16.41
CA ARG A 440 14.54 5.99 17.53
C ARG A 440 13.08 6.33 17.79
N PHE A 441 12.27 6.46 16.73
CA PHE A 441 10.85 6.76 16.85
C PHE A 441 10.08 5.58 17.45
N LEU A 442 10.41 4.36 17.03
CA LEU A 442 9.88 3.13 17.63
C LEU A 442 10.19 3.02 19.12
N ASN A 443 11.42 3.36 19.53
CA ASN A 443 11.77 3.41 20.95
C ASN A 443 10.98 4.48 21.71
N LEU A 444 10.71 5.63 21.10
CA LEU A 444 9.86 6.67 21.70
C LEU A 444 8.43 6.15 21.91
N ILE A 445 7.83 5.51 20.91
CA ILE A 445 6.48 4.91 21.02
C ILE A 445 6.47 3.90 22.17
N HIS A 446 7.42 2.96 22.16
CA HIS A 446 7.54 1.93 23.19
C HIS A 446 7.71 2.54 24.60
N ASP A 447 8.55 3.57 24.76
CA ASP A 447 8.73 4.25 26.05
C ASP A 447 7.41 4.88 26.53
N LEU A 448 6.67 5.55 25.63
CA LEU A 448 5.40 6.22 25.95
C LEU A 448 4.29 5.22 26.29
N GLU A 449 4.17 4.12 25.54
CA GLU A 449 3.21 3.05 25.81
C GLU A 449 3.46 2.36 27.16
N ASN A 450 4.72 2.27 27.59
CA ASN A 450 5.08 1.76 28.91
C ASN A 450 4.97 2.79 30.05
N GLY A 451 4.29 3.92 29.82
CA GLY A 451 3.95 4.89 30.86
C GLY A 451 5.09 5.82 31.29
N HIS A 452 6.17 5.92 30.52
CA HIS A 452 7.21 6.91 30.81
C HIS A 452 6.68 8.34 30.57
N LYS A 453 7.21 9.29 31.34
CA LYS A 453 6.80 10.70 31.27
C LYS A 453 7.06 11.29 29.87
N PRO A 454 6.03 11.81 29.19
CA PRO A 454 6.18 12.33 27.82
C PRO A 454 7.22 13.43 27.68
N ASP A 455 7.25 14.40 28.59
CA ASP A 455 8.19 15.53 28.50
C ASP A 455 9.67 15.08 28.54
N GLU A 456 10.01 14.11 29.39
CA GLU A 456 11.37 13.58 29.47
C GLU A 456 11.76 12.85 28.18
N ARG A 457 10.83 12.05 27.63
CA ARG A 457 11.06 11.27 26.40
C ARG A 457 11.10 12.14 25.15
N LEU A 458 10.26 13.17 25.06
CA LEU A 458 10.29 14.15 23.98
C LEU A 458 11.57 15.00 24.00
N ASN A 459 12.06 15.37 25.18
CA ASN A 459 13.35 16.07 25.31
C ASN A 459 14.52 15.18 24.87
N LYS A 460 14.52 13.90 25.28
CA LYS A 460 15.51 12.91 24.83
C LYS A 460 15.45 12.74 23.30
N TRP A 461 14.25 12.55 22.75
CA TRP A 461 13.99 12.47 21.31
C TRP A 461 14.56 13.66 20.54
N GLN A 462 14.27 14.88 21.00
CA GLN A 462 14.80 16.10 20.38
C GLN A 462 16.34 16.13 20.39
N ARG A 463 16.97 15.73 21.50
CA ARG A 463 18.43 15.69 21.62
C ARG A 463 19.03 14.66 20.66
N GLU A 464 18.47 13.46 20.60
CA GLU A 464 18.95 12.40 19.74
C GLU A 464 18.82 12.76 18.26
N LEU A 465 17.69 13.34 17.84
CA LEU A 465 17.52 13.79 16.46
C LEU A 465 18.46 14.94 16.10
N TRP A 466 18.71 15.87 17.03
CA TRP A 466 19.66 16.95 16.78
C TRP A 466 21.10 16.43 16.62
N LEU A 467 21.49 15.45 17.43
CA LEU A 467 22.79 14.78 17.28
C LEU A 467 22.87 14.04 15.95
N PHE A 468 21.81 13.32 15.58
CA PHE A 468 21.73 12.64 14.29
C PHE A 468 21.89 13.62 13.12
N THR A 469 21.15 14.73 13.09
CA THR A 469 21.27 15.69 11.98
C THR A 469 22.64 16.33 11.89
N ARG A 470 23.29 16.60 13.03
CA ARG A 470 24.65 17.12 13.06
C ARG A 470 25.66 16.10 12.51
N CYS A 471 25.58 14.83 12.95
CA CYS A 471 26.44 13.76 12.44
C CYS A 471 26.22 13.52 10.94
N TYR A 472 24.96 13.40 10.52
CA TYR A 472 24.62 13.23 9.10
C TYR A 472 25.15 14.38 8.26
N PHE A 473 25.04 15.62 8.74
CA PHE A 473 25.65 16.77 8.07
C PHE A 473 27.17 16.60 7.92
N ASP A 474 27.88 16.30 9.01
CA ASP A 474 29.34 16.14 9.03
C ASP A 474 29.78 15.03 8.05
N ASP A 475 29.11 13.87 8.07
CA ASP A 475 29.40 12.73 7.20
C ASP A 475 29.24 13.06 5.70
N HIS A 476 28.34 13.99 5.36
CA HIS A 476 27.99 14.34 3.97
C HIS A 476 28.76 15.53 3.40
N VAL A 477 29.42 16.32 4.24
CA VAL A 477 30.24 17.47 3.79
C VAL A 477 31.74 17.19 3.85
N PHE A 478 32.16 16.19 4.64
CA PHE A 478 33.55 15.77 4.77
C PHE A 478 33.80 14.42 4.07
N THR A 479 33.27 14.24 2.86
CA THR A 479 33.29 12.96 2.12
C THR A 479 34.59 12.69 1.36
N ASN A 480 35.34 13.73 0.96
CA ASN A 480 36.57 13.58 0.17
C ASN A 480 37.72 14.45 0.72
N PRO A 481 38.76 13.85 1.33
CA PRO A 481 39.92 14.58 1.85
C PRO A 481 40.83 15.15 0.75
N TYR A 482 40.62 14.79 -0.53
CA TYR A 482 41.44 15.19 -1.67
C TYR A 482 40.78 16.24 -2.57
N GLU A 483 39.49 16.54 -2.38
CA GLU A 483 38.83 17.67 -3.04
C GLU A 483 38.99 18.94 -2.20
N SER A 484 39.26 20.07 -2.86
CA SER A 484 39.30 21.38 -2.20
C SER A 484 37.89 21.79 -1.79
N SER A 485 37.40 21.20 -0.70
CA SER A 485 36.18 21.62 -0.05
C SER A 485 36.39 23.01 0.56
N ASP A 486 35.43 23.91 0.37
CA ASP A 486 35.44 25.23 0.99
C ASP A 486 35.14 25.06 2.49
N LEU A 487 36.19 24.79 3.25
CA LEU A 487 36.12 24.52 4.68
C LEU A 487 35.52 25.69 5.45
N GLU A 488 35.76 26.93 5.01
CA GLU A 488 35.18 28.12 5.64
C GLU A 488 33.65 28.11 5.49
N ARG A 489 33.15 27.85 4.27
CA ARG A 489 31.72 27.73 4.01
C ARG A 489 31.09 26.58 4.79
N ILE A 490 31.70 25.40 4.77
CA ILE A 490 31.22 24.22 5.51
C ILE A 490 31.12 24.54 7.01
N MET A 491 32.18 25.09 7.60
CA MET A 491 32.22 25.41 9.03
C MET A 491 31.26 26.54 9.39
N THR A 492 31.05 27.51 8.49
CA THR A 492 30.06 28.58 8.67
C THR A 492 28.64 28.02 8.70
N ALA A 493 28.28 27.15 7.74
CA ALA A 493 26.99 26.47 7.71
C ALA A 493 26.81 25.61 8.97
N ARG A 494 27.82 24.80 9.33
CA ARG A 494 27.80 23.98 10.53
C ARG A 494 27.54 24.80 11.79
N LYS A 495 28.27 25.91 11.95
CA LYS A 495 28.12 26.81 13.10
C LYS A 495 26.74 27.46 13.13
N LYS A 496 26.21 27.89 11.98
CA LYS A 496 24.89 28.53 11.88
C LYS A 496 23.76 27.61 12.35
N TYR A 497 23.77 26.35 11.93
CA TYR A 497 22.67 25.41 12.16
C TYR A 497 22.83 24.50 13.40
N PHE A 498 24.07 24.18 13.81
CA PHE A 498 24.33 23.18 14.84
C PHE A 498 25.14 23.70 16.04
N THR A 499 25.09 25.00 16.35
CA THR A 499 25.51 25.50 17.67
C THR A 499 24.33 25.63 18.62
N THR A 500 24.48 25.01 19.79
CA THR A 500 23.54 25.13 20.91
C THR A 500 23.51 26.56 21.47
N SER A 501 22.45 26.90 22.22
CA SER A 501 22.35 28.23 22.84
C SER A 501 23.48 28.48 23.85
N ALA A 502 23.90 27.45 24.59
CA ALA A 502 25.03 27.51 25.52
C ALA A 502 26.38 27.72 24.81
N GLU A 503 26.60 27.05 23.66
CA GLU A 503 27.78 27.29 22.82
C GLU A 503 27.76 28.69 22.19
N LYS A 504 26.59 29.21 21.80
CA LYS A 504 26.43 30.58 21.30
C LYS A 504 26.73 31.63 22.38
N GLN A 505 26.27 31.42 23.61
CA GLN A 505 26.57 32.29 24.75
C GLN A 505 28.05 32.24 25.14
N SER A 506 28.65 31.05 25.18
CA SER A 506 30.08 30.88 25.45
C SER A 506 30.96 31.50 24.37
N ALA A 507 30.57 31.36 23.09
CA ALA A 507 31.26 32.00 21.97
C ALA A 507 31.12 33.53 21.99
N LYS A 508 29.96 34.07 22.39
CA LYS A 508 29.78 35.52 22.62
C LYS A 508 30.68 36.02 23.75
N ALA A 509 30.72 35.31 24.88
CA ALA A 509 31.59 35.65 26.01
C ALA A 509 33.08 35.60 25.65
N ALA A 510 33.50 34.60 24.88
CA ALA A 510 34.89 34.50 24.39
C ALA A 510 35.25 35.61 23.38
N LYS A 511 34.29 36.04 22.54
CA LYS A 511 34.48 37.13 21.59
C LYS A 511 34.56 38.49 22.28
N ALA A 512 33.74 38.71 23.31
CA ALA A 512 33.80 39.89 24.18
C ALA A 512 35.16 39.97 24.90
N LYS A 513 35.62 38.87 25.51
CA LYS A 513 36.95 38.80 26.14
C LYS A 513 38.11 39.03 25.17
N LYS A 514 37.97 38.66 23.89
CA LYS A 514 39.00 38.95 22.86
C LYS A 514 38.97 40.39 22.38
N GLN A 515 37.82 41.07 22.41
CA GLN A 515 37.74 42.50 22.13
C GLN A 515 38.27 43.32 23.30
N GLU A 516 37.94 42.94 24.54
CA GLU A 516 38.50 43.56 25.77
C GLU A 516 40.02 43.34 25.93
N ALA A 517 40.60 42.33 25.29
CA ALA A 517 42.05 42.08 25.30
C ALA A 517 42.78 42.68 24.08
N ALA A 518 42.03 43.24 23.12
CA ALA A 518 42.57 43.91 21.93
C ALA A 518 42.43 45.45 22.00
N GLU A 519 41.62 45.95 22.92
CA GLU A 519 41.70 47.30 23.50
C GLU A 519 42.78 47.33 24.58
#